data_AF-A0A1X0QD98-F1
#
_entry.id   AF-A0A1X0QD98-F1
#
_cell.length_a   1.000
_cell.length_b   1.000
_cell.length_c   1.000
_cell.angle_alpha   90.00
_cell.angle_beta   90.00
_cell.angle_gamma   90.00
#
_symmetry.space_group_name_H-M   'P 1'
#
loop_
_entity.id
_entity.type
_entity.pdbx_description
1 polymer ?
#
loop_
_entity_poly.entity_id
_entity_poly.type
_entity_poly.pdbx_seq_one_letter_code
_entity_poly.pdbx_strand_id
1 'polypeptide(L)'
;MVFSSDIDITIITPLIKSKSSSFLEKIGRHSSINNKQEINELLKKITNIITKYDIAKNGHVIHAKNAKVPILRMVDKRFNIKIDICVGQEVGMKAGDFIKKKCKEHDGLDHMILIFKYFMKKRRLSDGMNGGLVGYAQFILLLDFFQTHPMIQTNRISVKENLGVLFMDFFQYYSRFPFEGAIIDTNKRKYIYNNTSKTCIRDPIYEDILTNTAGSCQSIGLIKECFYFSYRIMCGAINEKSQSKCLSDLWIRHDQFEKHLRNEMIKKYEKLFDKN
;
A
#
# COMPACT_ATOMS: atom_id res chain seq x y z
N MET A 1 13.52 -10.61 9.44
CA MET A 1 13.77 -9.29 8.81
C MET A 1 12.47 -8.77 8.18
N VAL A 2 11.68 -7.97 8.92
CA VAL A 2 10.32 -7.50 8.52
C VAL A 2 10.27 -5.96 8.33
N PHE A 3 11.41 -5.27 8.46
CA PHE A 3 11.43 -3.85 8.80
C PHE A 3 11.54 -2.87 7.63
N SER A 4 11.86 -3.32 6.41
CA SER A 4 11.84 -2.47 5.22
C SER A 4 10.66 -2.84 4.31
N SER A 5 10.07 -1.85 3.64
CA SER A 5 9.26 -2.12 2.45
C SER A 5 10.19 -2.58 1.33
N ASP A 6 9.66 -3.40 0.42
CA ASP A 6 10.37 -3.80 -0.78
C ASP A 6 10.37 -2.62 -1.78
N ILE A 7 11.31 -2.61 -2.71
CA ILE A 7 11.31 -1.67 -3.84
C ILE A 7 10.74 -2.37 -5.05
N ASP A 8 9.60 -1.90 -5.54
CA ASP A 8 9.00 -2.36 -6.78
C ASP A 8 9.60 -1.61 -7.98
N ILE A 9 10.12 -2.34 -8.96
CA ILE A 9 10.67 -1.80 -10.22
C ILE A 9 9.88 -2.36 -11.39
N THR A 10 9.38 -1.47 -12.24
CA THR A 10 8.76 -1.85 -13.52
C THR A 10 9.70 -1.48 -14.66
N ILE A 11 10.06 -2.46 -15.49
CA ILE A 11 10.79 -2.23 -16.74
C ILE A 11 9.78 -2.00 -17.85
N ILE A 12 9.91 -0.85 -18.52
CA ILE A 12 9.14 -0.52 -19.73
C ILE A 12 10.10 -0.44 -20.91
N THR A 13 9.77 -1.13 -22.00
CA THR A 13 10.52 -1.03 -23.25
C THR A 13 9.63 -0.43 -24.36
N PRO A 14 10.18 0.29 -25.33
CA PRO A 14 9.41 0.83 -26.47
C PRO A 14 8.66 -0.26 -27.26
N LEU A 15 9.25 -1.46 -27.35
CA LEU A 15 8.63 -2.66 -27.96
C LEU A 15 7.36 -3.11 -27.23
N ILE A 16 7.25 -2.83 -25.93
CA ILE A 16 6.06 -3.12 -25.12
C ILE A 16 5.06 -1.96 -25.20
N LYS A 17 5.53 -0.71 -25.27
CA LYS A 17 4.66 0.47 -25.45
C LYS A 17 3.86 0.43 -26.75
N SER A 18 4.49 0.09 -27.88
CA SER A 18 3.85 0.11 -29.21
C SER A 18 2.73 -0.92 -29.39
N LYS A 19 2.74 -2.02 -28.63
CA LYS A 19 1.65 -3.02 -28.61
C LYS A 19 0.52 -2.64 -27.65
N SER A 20 0.75 -1.74 -26.69
CA SER A 20 -0.27 -1.32 -25.71
C SER A 20 -1.20 -0.21 -26.22
N SER A 21 -0.79 0.54 -27.25
CA SER A 21 -1.35 1.85 -27.55
C SER A 21 -2.57 1.92 -28.47
N SER A 22 -3.08 0.82 -29.04
CA SER A 22 -4.17 0.93 -30.04
C SER A 22 -5.40 0.03 -29.86
N PHE A 23 -5.54 -0.70 -28.75
CA PHE A 23 -6.78 -1.45 -28.46
C PHE A 23 -6.98 -1.73 -26.96
N LEU A 24 -5.91 -1.66 -26.15
CA LEU A 24 -5.88 -2.09 -24.75
C LEU A 24 -6.34 -1.03 -23.74
N GLU A 25 -6.54 0.23 -24.16
CA GLU A 25 -7.15 1.26 -23.30
C GLU A 25 -8.66 1.07 -23.10
N LYS A 26 -9.35 0.30 -23.96
CA LYS A 26 -10.81 0.14 -23.90
C LYS A 26 -11.31 -1.06 -23.10
N ILE A 27 -10.46 -2.03 -22.78
CA ILE A 27 -10.90 -3.23 -22.05
C ILE A 27 -9.76 -3.62 -21.10
N GLY A 28 -9.94 -3.34 -19.80
CA GLY A 28 -9.02 -3.71 -18.71
C GLY A 28 -8.93 -5.22 -18.46
N ARG A 29 -8.82 -6.04 -19.52
CA ARG A 29 -8.66 -7.49 -19.46
C ARG A 29 -7.39 -7.92 -20.19
N HIS A 30 -6.50 -8.53 -19.42
CA HIS A 30 -5.19 -9.05 -19.80
C HIS A 30 -5.19 -9.84 -21.13
N SER A 31 -4.32 -9.45 -22.07
CA SER A 31 -3.84 -10.29 -23.17
C SER A 31 -2.64 -11.12 -22.71
N SER A 32 -2.90 -12.18 -21.94
CA SER A 32 -1.89 -12.83 -21.08
C SER A 32 -1.13 -14.04 -21.63
N ILE A 33 -1.38 -14.55 -22.85
CA ILE A 33 -0.77 -15.83 -23.26
C ILE A 33 0.47 -15.64 -24.15
N ASN A 34 0.42 -14.82 -25.20
CA ASN A 34 1.59 -14.61 -26.09
C ASN A 34 2.69 -13.70 -25.50
N ASN A 35 2.39 -12.91 -24.47
CA ASN A 35 3.35 -11.98 -23.86
C ASN A 35 4.08 -12.58 -22.63
N LYS A 36 3.50 -13.59 -21.96
CA LYS A 36 4.07 -14.13 -20.71
C LYS A 36 5.41 -14.84 -20.94
N GLN A 37 5.56 -15.55 -22.05
CA GLN A 37 6.81 -16.21 -22.42
C GLN A 37 7.91 -15.18 -22.75
N GLU A 38 7.59 -14.16 -23.55
CA GLU A 38 8.51 -13.05 -23.86
C GLU A 38 8.97 -12.32 -22.58
N ILE A 39 8.04 -12.02 -21.68
CA ILE A 39 8.33 -11.41 -20.37
C ILE A 39 9.25 -12.32 -19.54
N ASN A 40 8.98 -13.61 -19.49
CA ASN A 40 9.80 -14.56 -18.75
C ASN A 40 11.22 -14.67 -19.33
N GLU A 41 11.37 -14.67 -20.65
CA GLU A 41 12.69 -14.64 -21.29
C GLU A 41 13.44 -13.34 -20.99
N LEU A 42 12.75 -12.19 -20.98
CA LEU A 42 13.36 -10.92 -20.58
C LEU A 42 13.81 -10.93 -19.11
N LEU A 43 12.97 -11.39 -18.19
CA LEU A 43 13.31 -11.54 -16.78
C LEU A 43 14.47 -12.52 -16.56
N LYS A 44 14.55 -13.59 -17.37
CA LYS A 44 15.69 -14.52 -17.38
C LYS A 44 16.99 -13.83 -17.84
N LYS A 45 16.94 -13.03 -18.90
CA LYS A 45 18.09 -12.21 -19.33
C LYS A 45 18.55 -11.25 -18.22
N ILE A 46 17.61 -10.59 -17.55
CA ILE A 46 17.91 -9.70 -16.42
C ILE A 46 18.54 -10.48 -15.26
N THR A 47 18.03 -11.67 -14.95
CA THR A 47 18.60 -12.57 -13.93
C THR A 47 20.07 -12.90 -14.23
N ASN A 48 20.39 -13.20 -15.50
CA ASN A 48 21.75 -13.48 -15.92
C ASN A 48 22.68 -12.26 -15.75
N ILE A 49 22.20 -11.05 -16.06
CA ILE A 49 22.96 -9.81 -15.88
C ILE A 49 23.21 -9.56 -14.38
N ILE A 50 22.17 -9.65 -13.55
CA ILE A 50 22.25 -9.48 -12.09
C ILE A 50 23.28 -10.44 -11.48
N THR A 51 23.27 -11.69 -11.94
CA THR A 51 24.20 -12.73 -11.46
C THR A 51 25.62 -12.48 -11.96
N LYS A 52 25.78 -12.15 -13.24
CA LYS A 52 27.09 -11.89 -13.87
C LYS A 52 27.83 -10.73 -13.20
N TYR A 53 27.11 -9.66 -12.88
CA TYR A 53 27.68 -8.46 -12.25
C TYR A 53 27.56 -8.47 -10.72
N ASP A 54 27.17 -9.60 -10.11
CA ASP A 54 27.17 -9.78 -8.65
C ASP A 54 26.37 -8.69 -7.91
N ILE A 55 25.25 -8.27 -8.51
CA ILE A 55 24.38 -7.18 -8.01
C ILE A 55 23.52 -7.68 -6.85
N ALA A 56 23.07 -8.94 -6.91
CA ALA A 56 22.24 -9.56 -5.88
C ALA A 56 23.08 -10.41 -4.93
N LYS A 57 22.58 -10.61 -3.71
CA LYS A 57 23.14 -11.61 -2.81
C LYS A 57 23.03 -13.01 -3.41
N ASN A 58 24.09 -13.81 -3.27
CA ASN A 58 24.12 -15.21 -3.70
C ASN A 58 22.93 -16.00 -3.12
N GLY A 59 22.22 -16.74 -3.97
CA GLY A 59 21.06 -17.54 -3.58
C GLY A 59 19.78 -16.75 -3.27
N HIS A 60 19.79 -15.42 -3.41
CA HIS A 60 18.64 -14.56 -3.13
C HIS A 60 17.99 -13.97 -4.39
N VAL A 61 18.11 -14.63 -5.54
CA VAL A 61 17.42 -14.25 -6.77
C VAL A 61 16.38 -15.31 -7.12
N ILE A 62 15.10 -14.91 -7.15
CA ILE A 62 13.96 -15.81 -7.34
C ILE A 62 13.12 -15.31 -8.51
N HIS A 63 13.04 -16.10 -9.58
CA HIS A 63 12.17 -15.82 -10.72
C HIS A 63 10.83 -16.56 -10.57
N ALA A 64 9.79 -15.85 -10.13
CA ALA A 64 8.44 -16.36 -9.98
C ALA A 64 7.69 -16.42 -11.34
N LYS A 65 8.18 -17.23 -12.27
CA LYS A 65 7.68 -17.33 -13.66
C LYS A 65 6.22 -17.77 -13.82
N ASN A 66 5.70 -18.51 -12.84
CA ASN A 66 4.36 -19.12 -12.91
C ASN A 66 3.25 -18.22 -12.32
N ALA A 67 3.59 -17.17 -11.58
CA ALA A 67 2.62 -16.26 -10.99
C ALA A 67 1.73 -15.59 -12.07
N LYS A 68 0.58 -15.03 -11.66
CA LYS A 68 -0.33 -14.30 -12.57
C LYS A 68 0.42 -13.21 -13.33
N VAL A 69 1.26 -12.46 -12.63
CA VAL A 69 2.25 -11.54 -13.19
C VAL A 69 3.63 -12.13 -12.89
N PRO A 70 4.45 -12.48 -13.90
CA PRO A 70 5.82 -12.89 -13.66
C PRO A 70 6.63 -11.80 -12.98
N ILE A 71 7.33 -12.16 -11.89
CA ILE A 71 8.11 -11.23 -11.07
C ILE A 71 9.47 -11.86 -10.79
N LEU A 72 10.52 -11.04 -10.83
CA LEU A 72 11.86 -11.38 -10.37
C LEU A 72 12.09 -10.70 -9.02
N ARG A 73 12.22 -11.50 -7.96
CA ARG A 73 12.52 -11.02 -6.62
C ARG A 73 14.00 -11.16 -6.33
N MET A 74 14.62 -10.14 -5.79
CA MET A 74 16.02 -10.20 -5.38
C MET A 74 16.29 -9.47 -4.07
N VAL A 75 17.42 -9.79 -3.44
CA VAL A 75 18.01 -8.94 -2.40
C VAL A 75 19.29 -8.35 -2.95
N ASP A 76 19.33 -7.02 -3.07
CA ASP A 76 20.53 -6.29 -3.48
C ASP A 76 21.69 -6.56 -2.51
N LYS A 77 22.89 -6.75 -3.07
CA LYS A 77 24.09 -7.11 -2.34
C LYS A 77 24.62 -5.95 -1.49
N ARG A 78 24.60 -4.73 -2.02
CA ARG A 78 25.25 -3.56 -1.40
C ARG A 78 24.48 -3.05 -0.19
N PHE A 79 23.20 -2.81 -0.35
CA PHE A 79 22.31 -2.19 0.61
C PHE A 79 21.46 -3.21 1.38
N ASN A 80 21.37 -4.47 0.94
CA ASN A 80 20.50 -5.48 1.56
C ASN A 80 19.01 -5.10 1.49
N ILE A 81 18.61 -4.53 0.35
CA ILE A 81 17.24 -4.12 0.07
C ILE A 81 16.56 -5.19 -0.78
N LYS A 82 15.32 -5.53 -0.45
CA LYS A 82 14.48 -6.41 -1.25
C LYS A 82 13.92 -5.63 -2.44
N ILE A 83 14.04 -6.21 -3.63
CA ILE A 83 13.62 -5.59 -4.88
C ILE A 83 12.76 -6.59 -5.64
N ASP A 84 11.56 -6.16 -6.03
CA ASP A 84 10.65 -6.91 -6.90
C ASP A 84 10.63 -6.24 -8.28
N ILE A 85 11.12 -6.95 -9.29
CA ILE A 85 11.23 -6.46 -10.68
C ILE A 85 10.16 -7.13 -11.53
N CYS A 86 9.36 -6.33 -12.22
CA CYS A 86 8.36 -6.77 -13.17
C CYS A 86 8.49 -6.01 -14.51
N VAL A 87 7.76 -6.45 -15.53
CA VAL A 87 7.84 -5.89 -16.88
C VAL A 87 6.44 -5.45 -17.31
N GLY A 88 6.33 -4.23 -17.86
CA GLY A 88 5.10 -3.72 -18.47
C GLY A 88 3.93 -3.47 -17.49
N GLN A 89 4.19 -3.38 -16.18
CA GLN A 89 3.16 -3.09 -15.17
C GLN A 89 2.93 -1.57 -15.03
N GLU A 90 2.33 -0.96 -16.05
CA GLU A 90 2.00 0.47 -16.03
C GLU A 90 0.92 0.85 -15.01
N VAL A 91 0.03 -0.10 -14.68
CA VAL A 91 -1.03 0.08 -13.68
C VAL A 91 -0.45 0.52 -12.32
N GLY A 92 0.62 -0.15 -11.87
CA GLY A 92 1.29 0.19 -10.61
C GLY A 92 1.94 1.57 -10.63
N MET A 93 2.45 2.00 -11.79
CA MET A 93 3.00 3.34 -11.96
C MET A 93 1.91 4.41 -11.89
N LYS A 94 0.79 4.21 -12.60
CA LYS A 94 -0.37 5.11 -12.55
C LYS A 94 -0.92 5.23 -11.12
N ALA A 95 -1.00 4.11 -10.38
CA ALA A 95 -1.37 4.11 -8.97
C ALA A 95 -0.39 4.91 -8.10
N GLY A 96 0.91 4.77 -8.32
CA GLY A 96 1.94 5.54 -7.62
C GLY A 96 1.83 7.05 -7.88
N ASP A 97 1.61 7.45 -9.13
CA ASP A 97 1.42 8.85 -9.50
C ASP A 97 0.11 9.42 -8.95
N PHE A 98 -0.96 8.62 -8.95
CA PHE A 98 -2.23 8.98 -8.33
C PHE A 98 -2.08 9.23 -6.83
N ILE A 99 -1.39 8.34 -6.09
CA ILE A 99 -1.11 8.53 -4.66
C ILE A 99 -0.35 9.84 -4.45
N LYS A 100 0.75 10.07 -5.19
CA LYS A 100 1.54 11.30 -5.06
C LYS A 100 0.69 12.55 -5.32
N LYS A 101 -0.13 12.52 -6.37
CA LYS A 101 -1.04 13.62 -6.72
C LYS A 101 -2.03 13.88 -5.58
N LYS A 102 -2.69 12.85 -5.07
CA LYS A 102 -3.69 12.98 -4.00
C LYS A 102 -3.09 13.38 -2.65
N CYS A 103 -1.88 12.93 -2.32
CA CYS A 103 -1.16 13.43 -1.14
C CYS A 103 -0.79 14.91 -1.26
N LYS A 104 -0.52 15.42 -2.47
CA LYS A 104 -0.31 16.86 -2.69
C LYS A 104 -1.61 17.67 -2.61
N GLU A 105 -2.73 17.09 -3.04
CA GLU A 105 -4.06 17.73 -2.99
C GLU A 105 -4.65 17.78 -1.58
N HIS A 106 -4.32 16.81 -0.71
CA HIS A 106 -4.87 16.67 0.62
C HIS A 106 -3.76 16.73 1.68
N ASP A 107 -3.61 17.88 2.33
CA ASP A 107 -2.54 18.08 3.32
C ASP A 107 -2.67 17.10 4.50
N GLY A 108 -1.56 16.44 4.86
CA GLY A 108 -1.50 15.45 5.92
C GLY A 108 -2.00 14.04 5.54
N LEU A 109 -2.50 13.82 4.32
CA LEU A 109 -2.88 12.48 3.83
C LEU A 109 -1.68 11.53 3.79
N ASP A 110 -0.51 12.03 3.38
CA ASP A 110 0.76 11.32 3.40
C ASP A 110 1.19 10.89 4.82
N HIS A 111 0.93 11.72 5.83
CA HIS A 111 1.22 11.39 7.23
C HIS A 111 0.28 10.30 7.75
N MET A 112 -1.03 10.44 7.48
CA MET A 112 -2.03 9.45 7.89
C MET A 112 -1.78 8.09 7.20
N ILE A 113 -1.49 8.04 5.89
CA ILE A 113 -1.24 6.75 5.22
C ILE A 113 -0.01 6.03 5.77
N LEU A 114 1.05 6.75 6.14
CA LEU A 114 2.24 6.14 6.74
C LEU A 114 1.93 5.46 8.07
N ILE A 115 1.23 6.17 8.97
CA ILE A 115 0.83 5.63 10.28
C ILE A 115 -0.15 4.46 10.09
N PHE A 116 -1.13 4.60 9.20
CA PHE A 116 -2.13 3.57 8.96
C PHE A 116 -1.52 2.31 8.35
N LYS A 117 -0.61 2.45 7.37
CA LYS A 117 0.09 1.33 6.76
C LYS A 117 0.94 0.58 7.80
N TYR A 118 1.62 1.31 8.69
CA TYR A 118 2.35 0.70 9.81
C TYR A 118 1.40 -0.04 10.77
N PHE A 119 0.29 0.59 11.15
CA PHE A 119 -0.75 0.01 12.01
C PHE A 119 -1.28 -1.32 11.45
N MET A 120 -1.62 -1.36 10.16
CA MET A 120 -2.12 -2.56 9.46
C MET A 120 -1.03 -3.63 9.33
N LYS A 121 0.20 -3.23 8.97
CA LYS A 121 1.34 -4.16 8.81
C LYS A 121 1.70 -4.85 10.12
N LYS A 122 1.75 -4.12 11.24
CA LYS A 122 2.07 -4.70 12.57
C LYS A 122 1.04 -5.75 13.01
N ARG A 123 -0.19 -5.65 12.53
CA ARG A 123 -1.27 -6.59 12.82
C ARG A 123 -1.43 -7.68 11.75
N ARG A 124 -0.53 -7.72 10.76
CA ARG A 124 -0.58 -8.65 9.60
C ARG A 124 -1.87 -8.51 8.76
N LEU A 125 -2.51 -7.35 8.80
CA LEU A 125 -3.75 -7.05 8.06
C LEU A 125 -3.49 -6.36 6.71
N SER A 126 -2.23 -6.20 6.32
CA SER A 126 -1.82 -5.50 5.09
C SER A 126 -1.40 -6.42 3.94
N ASP A 127 -1.33 -7.73 4.16
CA ASP A 127 -0.85 -8.71 3.18
C ASP A 127 -2.03 -9.41 2.48
N GLY A 128 -2.09 -9.28 1.16
CA GLY A 128 -3.13 -9.91 0.34
C GLY A 128 -3.08 -11.44 0.36
N MET A 129 -1.92 -12.06 0.60
CA MET A 129 -1.81 -13.52 0.73
C MET A 129 -2.52 -14.04 1.99
N ASN A 130 -2.59 -13.20 3.04
CA ASN A 130 -3.31 -13.51 4.28
C ASN A 130 -4.76 -12.97 4.25
N GLY A 131 -5.28 -12.59 3.08
CA GLY A 131 -6.60 -12.00 2.92
C GLY A 131 -6.75 -10.60 3.50
N GLY A 132 -5.65 -9.91 3.80
CA GLY A 132 -5.63 -8.54 4.32
C GLY A 132 -5.98 -7.49 3.25
N LEU A 133 -6.21 -6.26 3.70
CA LEU A 133 -6.46 -5.13 2.81
C LEU A 133 -5.12 -4.60 2.30
N VAL A 134 -4.86 -4.70 1.00
CA VAL A 134 -3.57 -4.31 0.40
C VAL A 134 -3.37 -2.79 0.37
N GLY A 135 -2.11 -2.34 0.28
CA GLY A 135 -1.72 -0.93 0.49
C GLY A 135 -2.42 0.10 -0.39
N TYR A 136 -2.73 -0.22 -1.65
CA TYR A 136 -3.47 0.71 -2.52
C TYR A 136 -4.94 0.87 -2.10
N ALA A 137 -5.60 -0.22 -1.70
CA ALA A 137 -6.95 -0.19 -1.16
C ALA A 137 -7.01 0.55 0.19
N GLN A 138 -5.99 0.38 1.05
CA GLN A 138 -5.83 1.18 2.27
C GLN A 138 -5.73 2.68 1.97
N PHE A 139 -4.98 3.05 0.92
CA PHE A 139 -4.87 4.45 0.49
C PHE A 139 -6.21 5.02 0.03
N ILE A 140 -6.95 4.30 -0.82
CA ILE A 140 -8.27 4.75 -1.28
C ILE A 140 -9.25 4.89 -0.11
N LEU A 141 -9.20 3.98 0.87
CA LEU A 141 -10.01 4.07 2.09
C LEU A 141 -9.71 5.35 2.89
N LEU A 142 -8.45 5.74 3.02
CA LEU A 142 -8.08 7.01 3.65
C LEU A 142 -8.46 8.22 2.79
N LEU A 143 -8.34 8.12 1.47
CA LEU A 143 -8.78 9.19 0.58
C LEU A 143 -10.30 9.44 0.71
N ASP A 144 -11.10 8.38 0.77
CA ASP A 144 -12.53 8.45 1.04
C ASP A 144 -12.83 9.13 2.38
N PHE A 145 -12.09 8.79 3.45
CA PHE A 145 -12.19 9.48 4.74
C PHE A 145 -11.94 10.98 4.61
N PHE A 146 -10.86 11.37 3.95
CA PHE A 146 -10.53 12.79 3.78
C PHE A 146 -11.61 13.53 3.02
N GLN A 147 -12.20 12.89 2.00
CA GLN A 147 -13.24 13.47 1.15
C GLN A 147 -14.62 13.55 1.83
N THR A 148 -14.85 12.76 2.87
CA THR A 148 -16.14 12.69 3.57
C THR A 148 -16.12 13.31 4.96
N HIS A 149 -14.94 13.51 5.56
CA HIS A 149 -14.81 14.07 6.90
C HIS A 149 -15.10 15.58 6.92
N PRO A 150 -16.17 16.05 7.60
CA PRO A 150 -16.64 17.43 7.50
C PRO A 150 -15.60 18.48 7.90
N MET A 151 -14.84 18.23 8.97
CA MET A 151 -13.83 19.18 9.46
C MET A 151 -12.63 19.29 8.53
N ILE A 152 -12.27 18.21 7.82
CA ILE A 152 -11.21 18.23 6.82
C ILE A 152 -11.71 19.00 5.59
N GLN A 153 -12.91 18.66 5.09
CA GLN A 153 -13.50 19.31 3.90
C GLN A 153 -13.76 20.81 4.09
N THR A 154 -14.06 21.24 5.31
CA THR A 154 -14.28 22.66 5.65
C THR A 154 -13.01 23.38 6.11
N ASN A 155 -11.83 22.73 6.06
CA ASN A 155 -10.56 23.25 6.54
C ASN A 155 -10.61 23.79 7.99
N ARG A 156 -11.44 23.17 8.85
CA ARG A 156 -11.60 23.54 10.27
C ARG A 156 -10.66 22.77 11.19
N ILE A 157 -9.89 21.83 10.65
CA ILE A 157 -8.92 21.04 11.40
C ILE A 157 -7.63 20.90 10.59
N SER A 158 -6.49 21.16 11.25
CA SER A 158 -5.17 20.85 10.68
C SER A 158 -4.90 19.36 10.86
N VAL A 159 -4.82 18.61 9.76
CA VAL A 159 -4.65 17.14 9.81
C VAL A 159 -3.38 16.75 10.55
N LYS A 160 -2.25 17.41 10.24
CA LYS A 160 -0.94 17.09 10.82
C LYS A 160 -0.89 17.31 12.33
N GLU A 161 -1.62 18.29 12.84
CA GLU A 161 -1.68 18.61 14.27
C GLU A 161 -2.70 17.75 15.03
N ASN A 162 -3.64 17.12 14.32
CA ASN A 162 -4.79 16.43 14.93
C ASN A 162 -4.89 14.95 14.53
N LEU A 163 -3.78 14.32 14.13
CA LEU A 163 -3.73 12.93 13.67
C LEU A 163 -4.41 11.96 14.65
N GLY A 164 -4.23 12.14 15.96
CA GLY A 164 -4.81 11.26 16.97
C GLY A 164 -6.34 11.23 16.95
N VAL A 165 -6.98 12.40 16.95
CA VAL A 165 -8.44 12.54 16.90
C VAL A 165 -8.97 12.05 15.55
N LEU A 166 -8.31 12.42 14.45
CA LEU A 166 -8.72 11.96 13.11
C LEU A 166 -8.62 10.44 12.95
N PHE A 167 -7.65 9.78 13.58
CA PHE A 167 -7.62 8.32 13.63
C PHE A 167 -8.76 7.75 14.48
N MET A 168 -9.18 8.43 15.56
CA MET A 168 -10.36 7.99 16.33
C MET A 168 -11.60 8.03 15.45
N ASP A 169 -11.83 9.14 14.75
CA ASP A 169 -12.96 9.32 13.84
C ASP A 169 -12.93 8.27 12.71
N PHE A 170 -11.76 8.05 12.12
CA PHE A 170 -11.54 7.02 11.09
C PHE A 170 -11.91 5.63 11.60
N PHE A 171 -11.36 5.20 12.74
CA PHE A 171 -11.64 3.89 13.29
C PHE A 171 -13.09 3.73 13.74
N GLN A 172 -13.68 4.77 14.34
CA GLN A 172 -15.09 4.79 14.71
C GLN A 172 -15.98 4.58 13.48
N TYR A 173 -15.73 5.35 12.41
CA TYR A 173 -16.52 5.31 11.19
C TYR A 173 -16.39 3.95 10.49
N TYR A 174 -15.17 3.53 10.14
CA TYR A 174 -14.97 2.30 9.35
C TYR A 174 -15.19 1.01 10.14
N SER A 175 -15.16 1.04 11.47
CA SER A 175 -15.59 -0.14 12.25
C SER A 175 -17.09 -0.46 12.06
N ARG A 176 -17.91 0.55 11.74
CA ARG A 176 -19.36 0.42 11.53
C ARG A 176 -19.74 0.44 10.06
N PHE A 177 -18.84 0.88 9.17
CA PHE A 177 -19.11 0.97 7.75
C PHE A 177 -19.58 -0.38 7.16
N PRO A 178 -20.65 -0.40 6.35
CA PRO A 178 -21.20 -1.62 5.77
C PRO A 178 -20.42 -2.01 4.49
N PHE A 179 -19.16 -2.45 4.64
CA PHE A 179 -18.29 -2.80 3.49
C PHE A 179 -18.90 -3.80 2.50
N GLU A 180 -19.80 -4.68 2.96
CA GLU A 180 -20.48 -5.67 2.11
C GLU A 180 -21.74 -5.11 1.43
N GLY A 181 -22.33 -4.04 1.97
CA GLY A 181 -23.55 -3.40 1.48
C GLY A 181 -23.34 -2.05 0.77
N ALA A 182 -22.13 -1.48 0.84
CA ALA A 182 -21.77 -0.21 0.22
C ALA A 182 -20.48 -0.32 -0.61
N ILE A 183 -20.43 0.42 -1.72
CA ILE A 183 -19.24 0.60 -2.56
C ILE A 183 -18.56 1.90 -2.18
N ILE A 184 -17.25 1.85 -1.91
CA ILE A 184 -16.41 3.03 -1.75
C ILE A 184 -15.94 3.50 -3.13
N ASP A 185 -16.28 4.74 -3.49
CA ASP A 185 -15.95 5.37 -4.76
C ASP A 185 -15.62 6.86 -4.54
N THR A 186 -14.32 7.17 -4.53
CA THR A 186 -13.80 8.52 -4.28
C THR A 186 -14.09 9.52 -5.40
N ASN A 187 -14.53 9.05 -6.58
CA ASN A 187 -14.94 9.94 -7.68
C ASN A 187 -16.40 10.37 -7.53
N LYS A 188 -17.27 9.51 -6.99
CA LYS A 188 -18.71 9.80 -6.82
C LYS A 188 -19.09 10.38 -5.47
N ARG A 189 -18.36 10.02 -4.39
CA ARG A 189 -18.55 10.55 -3.02
C ARG A 189 -19.98 10.49 -2.51
N LYS A 190 -20.69 9.39 -2.82
CA LYS A 190 -22.07 9.16 -2.38
C LYS A 190 -22.25 7.70 -2.00
N TYR A 191 -23.30 7.41 -1.24
CA TYR A 191 -23.68 6.04 -0.98
C TYR A 191 -24.04 5.33 -2.29
N ILE A 192 -23.41 4.18 -2.52
CA ILE A 192 -23.67 3.31 -3.65
C ILE A 192 -23.92 1.92 -3.08
N TYR A 193 -25.11 1.39 -3.31
CA TYR A 193 -25.46 0.05 -2.86
C TYR A 193 -24.58 -1.01 -3.52
N ASN A 194 -24.13 -1.97 -2.73
CA ASN A 194 -23.33 -3.10 -3.18
C ASN A 194 -24.17 -4.39 -3.14
N ASN A 195 -24.40 -4.99 -4.30
CA ASN A 195 -25.15 -6.24 -4.45
C ASN A 195 -24.25 -7.49 -4.46
N THR A 196 -22.93 -7.33 -4.34
CA THR A 196 -21.96 -8.44 -4.48
C THR A 196 -21.68 -9.18 -3.17
N SER A 197 -22.16 -8.66 -2.04
CA SER A 197 -21.88 -9.16 -0.68
C SER A 197 -20.39 -9.24 -0.31
N LYS A 198 -19.51 -8.66 -1.13
CA LYS A 198 -18.06 -8.60 -0.91
C LYS A 198 -17.63 -7.15 -0.72
N THR A 199 -16.54 -6.93 0.02
CA THR A 199 -15.95 -5.60 0.13
C THR A 199 -15.59 -5.03 -1.23
N CYS A 200 -16.10 -3.83 -1.53
CA CYS A 200 -15.87 -3.17 -2.82
C CYS A 200 -15.29 -1.77 -2.64
N ILE A 201 -14.03 -1.60 -3.02
CA ILE A 201 -13.34 -0.31 -3.09
C ILE A 201 -12.94 -0.10 -4.56
N ARG A 202 -13.62 0.81 -5.25
CA ARG A 202 -13.41 1.05 -6.68
C ARG A 202 -12.08 1.74 -6.92
N ASP A 203 -11.35 1.32 -7.95
CA ASP A 203 -10.15 2.03 -8.39
C ASP A 203 -10.56 3.38 -9.02
N PRO A 204 -10.11 4.52 -8.47
CA PRO A 204 -10.47 5.83 -9.02
C PRO A 204 -9.80 6.17 -10.36
N ILE A 205 -8.77 5.42 -10.76
CA ILE A 205 -8.03 5.66 -12.01
C ILE A 205 -8.78 5.08 -13.22
N TYR A 206 -9.56 4.03 -13.02
CA TYR A 206 -10.25 3.31 -14.10
C TYR A 206 -11.75 3.49 -13.98
N GLU A 207 -12.40 3.96 -15.05
CA GLU A 207 -13.85 4.19 -15.05
C GLU A 207 -14.67 2.89 -15.06
N ASP A 208 -14.03 1.75 -15.38
CA ASP A 208 -14.71 0.45 -15.37
C ASP A 208 -15.15 0.07 -13.95
N ILE A 209 -16.47 -0.06 -13.81
CA ILE A 209 -17.22 -0.45 -12.61
C ILE A 209 -16.67 -1.74 -11.96
N LEU A 210 -15.94 -2.57 -12.71
CA LEU A 210 -15.45 -3.88 -12.28
C LEU A 210 -14.10 -3.87 -11.53
N THR A 211 -13.39 -2.75 -11.48
CA THR A 211 -12.06 -2.70 -10.83
C THR A 211 -12.17 -2.54 -9.32
N ASN A 212 -12.30 -3.66 -8.60
CA ASN A 212 -12.31 -3.71 -7.15
C ASN A 212 -10.89 -3.91 -6.58
N THR A 213 -10.33 -2.84 -6.00
CA THR A 213 -9.00 -2.85 -5.37
C THR A 213 -8.94 -3.67 -4.07
N ALA A 214 -10.08 -3.89 -3.44
CA ALA A 214 -10.23 -4.74 -2.26
C ALA A 214 -10.67 -6.17 -2.60
N GLY A 215 -10.65 -6.58 -3.87
CA GLY A 215 -11.20 -7.87 -4.32
C GLY A 215 -10.53 -9.11 -3.72
N SER A 216 -9.28 -9.00 -3.24
CA SER A 216 -8.55 -10.07 -2.54
C SER A 216 -8.73 -10.04 -1.02
N CYS A 217 -9.39 -9.02 -0.47
CA CYS A 217 -9.60 -8.89 0.97
C CYS A 217 -10.67 -9.88 1.43
N GLN A 218 -10.30 -10.80 2.31
CA GLN A 218 -11.19 -11.79 2.93
C GLN A 218 -11.40 -11.49 4.41
N SER A 219 -10.48 -10.73 5.01
CA SER A 219 -10.42 -10.47 6.45
C SER A 219 -11.07 -9.14 6.84
N ILE A 220 -12.04 -8.63 6.07
CA ILE A 220 -12.65 -7.31 6.35
C ILE A 220 -13.34 -7.28 7.71
N GLY A 221 -13.97 -8.38 8.13
CA GLY A 221 -14.58 -8.51 9.46
C GLY A 221 -13.55 -8.28 10.58
N LEU A 222 -12.40 -8.97 10.51
CA LEU A 222 -11.30 -8.78 11.45
C LEU A 222 -10.73 -7.36 11.43
N ILE A 223 -10.68 -6.73 10.25
CA ILE A 223 -10.25 -5.34 10.12
C ILE A 223 -11.24 -4.40 10.83
N LYS A 224 -12.56 -4.61 10.66
CA LYS A 224 -13.58 -3.83 11.37
C LYS A 224 -13.50 -4.00 12.88
N GLU A 225 -13.33 -5.24 13.37
CA GLU A 225 -13.14 -5.51 14.80
C GLU A 225 -11.88 -4.83 15.34
N CYS A 226 -10.78 -4.90 14.59
CA CYS A 226 -9.54 -4.22 14.92
C CYS A 226 -9.73 -2.69 15.01
N PHE A 227 -10.46 -2.09 14.08
CA PHE A 227 -10.79 -0.66 14.13
C PHE A 227 -11.67 -0.35 15.34
N TYR A 228 -12.71 -1.16 15.59
CA TYR A 228 -13.59 -0.98 16.75
C TYR A 228 -12.79 -1.01 18.06
N PHE A 229 -11.95 -2.04 18.24
CA PHE A 229 -11.13 -2.19 19.43
C PHE A 229 -10.12 -1.06 19.59
N SER A 230 -9.51 -0.61 18.48
CA SER A 230 -8.59 0.53 18.50
C SER A 230 -9.31 1.80 18.95
N TYR A 231 -10.48 2.11 18.37
CA TYR A 231 -11.32 3.23 18.83
C TYR A 231 -11.66 3.14 20.32
N ARG A 232 -12.03 1.94 20.82
CA ARG A 232 -12.32 1.74 22.25
C ARG A 232 -11.12 1.97 23.15
N ILE A 233 -9.93 1.48 22.77
CA ILE A 233 -8.68 1.77 23.49
C ILE A 233 -8.42 3.27 23.51
N MET A 234 -8.61 3.95 22.38
CA MET A 234 -8.36 5.39 22.26
C MET A 234 -9.28 6.19 23.19
N CYS A 235 -10.56 5.85 23.25
CA CYS A 235 -11.49 6.45 24.22
C CYS A 235 -11.08 6.17 25.67
N GLY A 236 -10.64 4.96 25.99
CA GLY A 236 -10.17 4.59 27.33
C GLY A 236 -8.95 5.42 27.74
N ALA A 237 -7.96 5.52 26.85
CA ALA A 237 -6.72 6.27 27.05
C ALA A 237 -6.96 7.77 27.34
N ILE A 238 -7.97 8.38 26.72
CA ILE A 238 -8.33 9.79 26.98
C ILE A 238 -8.85 9.98 28.41
N ASN A 239 -9.50 8.96 28.98
CA ASN A 239 -10.05 9.02 30.34
C ASN A 239 -9.02 8.65 31.42
N GLU A 240 -7.84 8.16 31.02
CA GLU A 240 -6.76 7.82 31.95
C GLU A 240 -5.96 9.07 32.34
N LYS A 241 -5.68 9.22 33.65
CA LYS A 241 -4.71 10.22 34.13
C LYS A 241 -3.30 9.76 33.78
N SER A 242 -2.85 10.08 32.56
CA SER A 242 -1.50 9.74 32.10
C SER A 242 -0.44 10.69 32.70
N GLN A 243 0.67 10.13 33.18
CA GLN A 243 1.90 10.89 33.45
C GLN A 243 2.65 11.27 32.15
N SER A 244 2.40 10.54 31.05
CA SER A 244 2.93 10.86 29.71
C SER A 244 2.04 11.89 29.02
N LYS A 245 2.66 12.91 28.42
CA LYS A 245 1.96 14.00 27.70
C LYS A 245 1.42 13.58 26.33
N CYS A 246 1.78 12.40 25.78
CA CYS A 246 1.44 12.03 24.41
C CYS A 246 0.53 10.79 24.32
N LEU A 247 -0.71 10.97 23.84
CA LEU A 247 -1.70 9.90 23.61
C LEU A 247 -1.21 8.85 22.61
N SER A 248 -0.35 9.21 21.66
CA SER A 248 0.17 8.27 20.66
C SER A 248 0.99 7.14 21.26
N ASP A 249 1.65 7.36 22.40
CA ASP A 249 2.51 6.36 23.05
C ASP A 249 1.71 5.19 23.65
N LEU A 250 0.45 5.44 24.01
CA LEU A 250 -0.48 4.41 24.49
C LEU A 250 -0.93 3.48 23.36
N TRP A 251 -0.92 3.96 22.10
CA TRP A 251 -1.48 3.25 20.95
C TRP A 251 -0.40 2.67 20.04
N ILE A 252 0.67 3.43 19.83
CA ILE A 252 1.84 3.07 19.05
C ILE A 252 2.94 2.80 20.06
N ARG A 253 2.98 1.57 20.57
CA ARG A 253 4.16 1.15 21.34
C ARG A 253 5.36 1.22 20.40
N HIS A 254 6.23 2.18 20.65
CA HIS A 254 7.50 2.28 19.96
C HIS A 254 8.30 1.01 20.26
N ASP A 255 8.44 0.17 19.23
CA ASP A 255 9.26 -1.02 19.30
C ASP A 255 10.74 -0.58 19.36
N GLN A 256 11.32 -0.61 20.56
CA GLN A 256 12.70 -0.18 20.80
C GLN A 256 13.70 -1.01 20.00
N PHE A 257 13.39 -2.29 19.78
CA PHE A 257 14.19 -3.17 18.95
C PHE A 257 14.14 -2.73 17.49
N GLU A 258 12.95 -2.39 16.97
CA GLU A 258 12.82 -1.82 15.63
C GLU A 258 13.55 -0.47 15.47
N LYS A 259 13.45 0.42 16.48
CA LYS A 259 14.17 1.69 16.48
C LYS A 259 15.68 1.47 16.44
N HIS A 260 16.18 0.55 17.25
CA HIS A 260 17.59 0.16 17.24
C HIS A 260 18.02 -0.36 15.86
N LEU A 261 17.27 -1.31 15.28
CA LEU A 261 17.56 -1.83 13.94
C LEU A 261 17.55 -0.75 12.86
N ARG A 262 16.61 0.20 12.92
CA ARG A 262 16.55 1.34 11.99
C ARG A 262 17.80 2.21 12.11
N ASN A 263 18.23 2.52 13.32
CA ASN A 263 19.43 3.32 13.57
C ASN A 263 20.70 2.61 13.07
N GLU A 264 20.80 1.29 13.28
CA GLU A 264 21.91 0.49 12.76
C GLU A 264 21.93 0.47 11.21
N MET A 265 20.76 0.39 10.57
CA MET A 265 20.67 0.51 9.11
C MET A 265 21.09 1.89 8.60
N ILE A 266 20.69 2.97 9.27
CA ILE A 266 21.07 4.35 8.88
C ILE A 266 22.60 4.49 8.94
N LYS A 267 23.23 4.12 10.07
CA LYS A 267 24.70 4.16 10.21
C LYS A 267 25.40 3.33 9.15
N LYS A 268 24.84 2.15 8.81
CA LYS A 268 25.38 1.30 7.74
C LYS A 268 25.33 2.02 6.39
N TYR A 269 24.22 2.69 6.08
CA TYR A 269 24.07 3.43 4.82
C TYR A 269 24.96 4.66 4.75
N GLU A 270 25.04 5.46 5.81
CA GLU A 270 25.96 6.61 5.89
C GLU A 270 27.40 6.18 5.56
N LYS A 271 27.90 5.12 6.23
CA LYS A 271 29.22 4.54 5.94
C LYS A 271 29.42 4.05 4.50
N LEU A 272 28.35 3.68 3.80
CA LEU A 272 28.40 3.24 2.40
C LEU A 272 28.38 4.40 1.41
N PHE A 273 27.85 5.56 1.80
CA PHE A 273 27.83 6.78 1.00
C PHE A 273 29.08 7.64 1.23
N ASP A 274 29.64 7.67 2.45
CA ASP A 274 30.88 8.42 2.78
C ASP A 274 32.15 7.77 2.21
N LYS A 275 32.05 6.57 1.63
CA LYS A 275 33.18 5.83 1.03
C LYS A 275 33.33 6.02 -0.49
N ASN A 276 32.55 6.94 -1.06
CA ASN A 276 32.57 7.32 -2.47
C ASN A 276 32.95 8.79 -2.61
#